data_AF-A0A2A6FML9-F1
#
_entry.id   AF-A0A2A6FML9-F1
#
_cell.length_a   1.000
_cell.length_b   1.000
_cell.length_c   1.000
_cell.angle_alpha   90.00
_cell.angle_beta   90.00
_cell.angle_gamma   90.00
#
_symmetry.space_group_name_H-M   'P 1'
#
loop_
_entity.id
_entity.type
_entity.pdbx_description
1 polymer ?
#
loop_
_entity_poly.entity_id
_entity_poly.type
_entity_poly.pdbx_seq_one_letter_code
_entity_poly.pdbx_strand_id
1 'polypeptide(L)'
;MVDLDALTTGDIAQIEDLSGQSITALSDRESPKGLALAAIAMVIARRNGKPDFTWEQALALSVVEANAILEPAGESADERKDERSAESATV
;
A
#
# COMPACT_ATOMS: atom_id res chain seq x y z
N MET A 1 -2.38 -3.59 7.15
CA MET A 1 -2.26 -4.30 5.85
C MET A 1 -3.67 -4.44 5.26
N VAL A 2 -3.85 -4.13 3.97
CA VAL A 2 -5.17 -4.27 3.29
C VAL A 2 -5.65 -5.72 3.34
N ASP A 3 -6.92 -5.89 3.66
CA ASP A 3 -7.61 -7.16 3.55
C ASP A 3 -8.03 -7.39 2.08
N LEU A 4 -7.24 -8.18 1.36
CA LEU A 4 -7.51 -8.55 -0.03
C LEU A 4 -8.73 -9.46 -0.17
N ASP A 5 -9.08 -10.22 0.88
CA ASP A 5 -10.26 -11.10 0.87
C ASP A 5 -11.57 -10.29 0.95
N ALA A 6 -11.50 -9.05 1.44
CA ALA A 6 -12.61 -8.11 1.44
C ALA A 6 -12.80 -7.37 0.11
N LEU A 7 -12.00 -7.66 -0.93
CA LEU A 7 -12.17 -7.11 -2.27
C LEU A 7 -13.25 -7.86 -3.04
N THR A 8 -14.00 -7.13 -3.87
CA THR A 8 -14.95 -7.77 -4.78
C THR A 8 -14.22 -8.43 -5.95
N THR A 9 -14.87 -9.37 -6.65
CA THR A 9 -14.29 -9.96 -7.86
C THR A 9 -13.99 -8.91 -8.94
N GLY A 10 -14.77 -7.82 -9.01
CA GLY A 10 -14.51 -6.70 -9.91
C GLY A 10 -13.26 -5.91 -9.54
N ASP A 11 -13.01 -5.72 -8.24
CA ASP A 11 -11.79 -5.09 -7.72
C ASP A 11 -10.56 -5.92 -8.06
N ILE A 12 -10.64 -7.24 -7.84
CA ILE A 12 -9.56 -8.18 -8.17
C ILE A 12 -9.29 -8.13 -9.69
N ALA A 13 -10.32 -8.25 -10.51
CA ALA A 13 -10.15 -8.19 -11.97
C ALA A 13 -9.52 -6.87 -12.44
N GLN A 14 -9.89 -5.74 -11.83
CA GLN A 14 -9.29 -4.45 -12.13
C GLN A 14 -7.82 -4.38 -11.71
N ILE A 15 -7.46 -4.94 -10.56
CA ILE A 15 -6.07 -5.00 -10.10
C ILE A 15 -5.23 -5.88 -11.05
N GLU A 16 -5.75 -7.03 -11.46
CA GLU A 16 -5.06 -7.94 -12.38
C GLU A 16 -4.86 -7.31 -13.76
N ASP A 17 -5.89 -6.64 -14.29
CA ASP A 17 -5.83 -5.94 -15.58
C ASP A 17 -4.79 -4.82 -15.58
N LEU A 18 -4.79 -3.97 -14.54
CA LEU A 18 -3.85 -2.85 -14.43
C LEU A 18 -2.42 -3.27 -14.11
N SER A 19 -2.25 -4.33 -13.31
CA SER A 19 -0.92 -4.82 -12.93
C SER A 19 -0.29 -5.77 -13.96
N GLY A 20 -1.11 -6.39 -14.82
CA GLY A 20 -0.68 -7.45 -15.74
C GLY A 20 -0.25 -8.73 -15.02
N GLN A 21 -0.61 -8.89 -13.75
CA GLN A 21 -0.26 -10.04 -12.92
C GLN A 21 -1.50 -10.61 -12.24
N SER A 22 -1.52 -11.92 -12.00
CA SER A 22 -2.58 -12.51 -11.19
C SER A 22 -2.46 -12.04 -9.74
N ILE A 23 -3.59 -11.95 -9.04
CA ILE A 23 -3.64 -11.59 -7.62
C ILE A 23 -2.78 -12.53 -6.76
N THR A 24 -2.66 -13.79 -7.18
CA THR A 24 -1.80 -14.80 -6.54
C THR A 24 -0.31 -14.49 -6.67
N ALA A 25 0.12 -13.86 -7.78
CA ALA A 25 1.50 -13.45 -8.00
C ALA A 25 1.87 -12.18 -7.23
N LEU A 26 0.88 -11.37 -6.81
CA LEU A 26 1.09 -10.17 -6.01
C LEU A 26 1.52 -10.49 -4.57
N SER A 27 1.16 -11.67 -4.08
CA SER A 27 1.61 -12.20 -2.79
C SER A 27 3.08 -12.63 -2.79
N ASP A 28 3.70 -12.74 -3.96
CA ASP A 28 5.13 -13.05 -4.09
C ASP A 28 6.00 -11.82 -3.73
N ARG A 29 7.11 -12.06 -3.02
CA ARG A 29 8.07 -11.02 -2.67
C ARG A 29 8.93 -10.59 -3.86
N GLU A 30 9.12 -11.46 -4.86
CA GLU A 30 9.99 -11.18 -6.03
C GLU A 30 9.26 -10.48 -7.19
N SER A 31 7.93 -10.41 -7.15
CA SER A 31 7.13 -9.75 -8.18
C SER A 31 7.33 -8.22 -8.20
N PRO A 32 7.36 -7.57 -9.39
CA PRO A 32 7.41 -6.11 -9.52
C PRO A 32 6.22 -5.42 -8.85
N LYS A 33 6.43 -4.82 -7.67
CA LYS A 33 5.33 -4.31 -6.84
C LYS A 33 4.77 -2.95 -7.27
N GLY A 34 5.40 -2.23 -8.20
CA GLY A 34 5.02 -0.86 -8.53
C GLY A 34 3.61 -0.73 -9.10
N LEU A 35 3.31 -1.45 -10.20
CA LEU A 35 1.99 -1.41 -10.86
C LEU A 35 0.91 -2.03 -9.97
N ALA A 36 1.24 -3.14 -9.31
CA ALA A 36 0.35 -3.78 -8.35
C ALA A 36 -0.04 -2.84 -7.19
N LEU A 37 0.95 -2.16 -6.61
CA LEU A 37 0.75 -1.22 -5.51
C LEU A 37 -0.11 -0.04 -5.96
N ALA A 38 0.14 0.52 -7.15
CA ALA A 38 -0.70 1.57 -7.72
C ALA A 38 -2.14 1.07 -7.93
N ALA A 39 -2.32 -0.15 -8.43
CA ALA A 39 -3.64 -0.69 -8.73
C ALA A 39 -4.46 -0.93 -7.46
N ILE A 40 -3.82 -1.49 -6.43
CA ILE A 40 -4.43 -1.67 -5.12
C ILE A 40 -4.75 -0.29 -4.51
N ALA A 41 -3.83 0.67 -4.54
CA ALA A 41 -4.05 2.01 -4.00
C ALA A 41 -5.25 2.72 -4.67
N MET A 42 -5.39 2.58 -5.99
CA MET A 42 -6.51 3.13 -6.75
C MET A 42 -7.86 2.56 -6.31
N VAL A 43 -7.95 1.24 -6.22
CA VAL A 43 -9.17 0.54 -5.79
C VAL A 43 -9.54 0.92 -4.36
N ILE A 44 -8.57 0.92 -3.45
CA ILE A 44 -8.80 1.26 -2.05
C ILE A 44 -9.21 2.74 -1.90
N ALA A 45 -8.56 3.66 -2.60
CA ALA A 45 -8.95 5.08 -2.61
C ALA A 45 -10.41 5.27 -3.06
N ARG A 46 -10.83 4.57 -4.12
CA ARG A 46 -12.21 4.60 -4.63
C ARG A 46 -13.21 4.07 -3.61
N ARG A 47 -12.91 2.94 -2.97
CA ARG A 47 -13.73 2.37 -1.88
C ARG A 47 -13.83 3.31 -0.68
N ASN A 48 -12.77 4.06 -0.40
CA ASN A 48 -12.68 4.99 0.73
C ASN A 48 -13.19 6.42 0.40
N GLY A 49 -14.12 6.54 -0.55
CA GLY A 49 -14.82 7.80 -0.83
C GLY A 49 -14.16 8.71 -1.85
N LYS A 50 -13.20 8.22 -2.64
CA LYS A 50 -12.62 8.94 -3.79
C LYS A 50 -12.97 8.24 -5.12
N PRO A 51 -14.26 8.17 -5.52
CA PRO A 51 -14.69 7.38 -6.69
C PRO A 51 -14.02 7.80 -8.00
N ASP A 52 -13.65 9.08 -8.14
CA ASP A 52 -13.00 9.63 -9.33
C ASP A 52 -11.47 9.50 -9.34
N PHE A 53 -10.88 8.82 -8.35
CA PHE A 53 -9.43 8.63 -8.31
C PHE A 53 -8.97 7.84 -9.54
N THR A 54 -8.03 8.39 -10.31
CA THR A 54 -7.64 7.83 -11.61
C THR A 54 -6.40 6.95 -11.53
N TRP A 55 -6.14 6.21 -12.61
CA TRP A 55 -4.96 5.35 -12.71
C TRP A 55 -3.67 6.16 -12.75
N GLU A 56 -3.67 7.26 -13.49
CA GLU A 56 -2.53 8.17 -13.61
C GLU A 56 -2.20 8.80 -12.25
N GLN A 57 -3.22 9.12 -11.45
CA GLN A 57 -3.03 9.60 -10.08
C GLN A 57 -2.39 8.53 -9.19
N ALA A 58 -2.77 7.26 -9.35
CA ALA A 58 -2.17 6.16 -8.61
C ALA A 58 -0.70 5.92 -9.00
N LEU A 59 -0.37 6.01 -10.30
CA LEU A 59 1.01 5.90 -10.80
C LEU A 59 1.91 7.06 -10.37
N ALA A 60 1.32 8.23 -10.10
CA ALA A 60 2.05 9.39 -9.62
C ALA A 60 2.38 9.32 -8.12
N LEU A 61 1.81 8.36 -7.38
CA LEU A 61 2.10 8.19 -5.95
C LEU A 61 3.53 7.69 -5.74
N SER A 62 4.20 8.24 -4.74
CA SER A 62 5.34 7.58 -4.14
C SER A 62 4.90 6.30 -3.43
N VAL A 63 5.85 5.38 -3.22
CA VAL A 63 5.60 4.14 -2.47
C VAL A 63 5.07 4.44 -1.06
N VAL A 64 5.52 5.53 -0.43
CA VAL A 64 5.05 5.94 0.91
C VAL A 64 3.58 6.36 0.87
N GLU A 65 3.20 7.21 -0.09
CA GLU A 65 1.82 7.67 -0.23
C GLU A 65 0.87 6.53 -0.59
N ALA A 66 1.29 5.61 -1.46
CA ALA A 66 0.50 4.44 -1.79
C ALA A 66 0.29 3.56 -0.55
N ASN A 67 1.34 3.27 0.23
CA ASN A 67 1.19 2.49 1.47
C ASN A 67 0.27 3.18 2.49
N ALA A 68 0.32 4.51 2.61
CA ALA A 68 -0.59 5.25 3.48
C ALA A 68 -2.08 5.12 3.09
N ILE A 69 -2.38 4.88 1.81
CA ILE A 69 -3.74 4.58 1.36
C ILE A 69 -4.15 3.14 1.75
N LEU A 70 -3.18 2.23 1.76
CA LEU A 70 -3.36 0.81 2.08
C LEU A 70 -3.47 0.56 3.60
N GLU A 71 -3.02 1.49 4.43
CA GLU A 71 -3.13 1.39 5.88
C GLU A 71 -4.52 1.87 6.35
N PRO A 72 -5.19 1.12 7.25
CA PRO A 72 -6.43 1.59 7.84
C PRO A 72 -6.16 2.87 8.64
N ALA A 73 -7.09 3.82 8.61
CA ALA A 73 -6.98 5.15 9.21
C ALA A 73 -6.81 5.21 10.76
N GLY A 74 -6.35 4.13 11.39
CA GLY A 74 -6.14 4.00 12.84
C GLY A 74 -4.77 3.48 13.26
N GLU A 75 -3.84 3.21 12.34
CA GLU A 75 -2.49 2.75 12.68
C GLU A 75 -1.45 3.72 12.09
N SER A 76 -1.48 4.97 12.56
CA SER A 76 -0.31 5.84 12.45
C SER A 76 0.83 5.15 13.19
N ALA A 77 1.87 4.77 12.44
CA ALA A 77 3.11 4.23 12.99
C ALA A 77 3.61 5.12 14.14
N ASP A 78 3.45 4.63 15.37
CA ASP A 78 4.03 5.22 16.55
C ASP A 78 5.56 5.23 16.39
N GLU A 79 6.11 6.34 16.87
CA GLU A 79 7.41 6.91 16.56
C GLU A 79 8.56 5.91 16.76
N ARG A 80 9.41 5.73 15.74
CA ARG A 80 10.82 5.41 15.99
C ARG A 80 11.45 6.62 16.67
N LYS A 81 11.37 6.71 17.99
CA LYS A 81 12.32 7.54 18.76
C LYS A 81 13.62 6.75 18.89
N ASP A 82 14.60 7.21 18.11
CA ASP A 82 16.01 6.84 18.16
C ASP A 82 16.51 6.55 19.58
N GLU A 83 16.94 5.31 19.82
CA GLU A 83 17.98 5.01 20.77
C GLU A 83 19.32 5.54 20.24
N ARG A 84 19.77 6.68 20.74
CA ARG A 84 21.19 7.05 20.73
C ARG A 84 21.65 7.70 22.02
N SER A 85 22.58 6.99 22.66
CA SER A 85 23.76 7.50 23.35
C SER A 85 23.58 8.14 24.74
N ALA A 86 23.82 7.33 25.76
CA ALA A 86 24.82 7.64 26.79
C ALA A 86 25.34 6.33 27.43
N GLU A 87 26.28 5.67 26.74
CA GLU A 87 27.21 4.76 27.40
C GLU A 87 28.35 5.60 28.02
N SER A 88 28.80 5.15 29.19
CA SER A 88 30.06 5.50 29.88
C SER A 88 30.17 6.84 30.61
N ALA A 89 30.11 6.78 31.94
CA ALA A 89 31.31 6.99 32.76
C ALA A 89 31.09 6.53 34.21
N THR A 90 31.74 5.43 34.55
CA THR A 90 32.26 5.12 35.90
C THR A 90 32.91 6.35 36.54
N VAL A 91 32.53 6.68 37.78
CA VAL A 91 33.41 6.88 38.97
C VAL A 91 32.53 6.72 40.21
#